data_AF-A0AB34IMM8-F1
#
_entry.id   AF-A0AB34IMM8-F1
#
_cell.length_a   1.000
_cell.length_b   1.000
_cell.length_c   1.000
_cell.angle_alpha   90.00
_cell.angle_beta   90.00
_cell.angle_gamma   90.00
#
_symmetry.space_group_name_H-M   'P 1'
#
loop_
_entity.id
_entity.type
_entity.pdbx_description
1 polymer ?
#
loop_
_entity_poly.entity_id
_entity_poly.type
_entity_poly.pdbx_seq_one_letter_code
_entity_poly.pdbx_strand_id
1 'polypeptide(L)'
;MPPAKVQFQWDEDPDLAIDYPTNFDFSNKGQKLRRRIGEDIEPAFGKPVMRTGQHTFSFQINQCWDNRADSLVLGVCDADKEKLYIGWKEAMDPANGVAWGIYCISGTLLRCVDITEKNAAGHGKPLMQGNLFKRARGAVVRFFVDMDEKKVELQVNNDERVDLEIERSCFPAGLRPWILIGNADSISISGT
;
A
#
# COMPACT_ATOMS: atom_id res chain seq x y z
N MET A 1 -16.24 21.74 -20.32
CA MET A 1 -15.16 21.84 -19.32
C MET A 1 -14.52 20.46 -19.22
N PRO A 2 -13.19 20.34 -19.27
CA PRO A 2 -12.54 19.05 -18.99
C PRO A 2 -12.86 18.65 -17.54
N PRO A 3 -13.07 17.35 -17.25
CA PRO A 3 -13.26 16.90 -15.87
C PRO A 3 -12.03 17.28 -15.05
N ALA A 4 -12.26 17.71 -13.80
CA ALA A 4 -11.18 17.99 -12.87
C ALA A 4 -10.32 16.73 -12.74
N LYS A 5 -8.99 16.86 -12.92
CA LYS A 5 -8.07 15.76 -12.65
C LYS A 5 -8.18 15.42 -11.16
N VAL A 6 -8.71 14.24 -10.88
CA VAL A 6 -8.76 13.72 -9.51
C VAL A 6 -7.33 13.48 -9.06
N GLN A 7 -6.92 14.06 -7.93
CA GLN A 7 -5.60 13.86 -7.37
C GLN A 7 -5.65 12.78 -6.29
N PHE A 8 -4.61 11.96 -6.23
CA PHE A 8 -4.45 11.01 -5.15
C PHE A 8 -4.05 11.71 -3.85
N GLN A 9 -4.67 11.31 -2.75
CA GLN A 9 -4.42 11.80 -1.39
C GLN A 9 -4.70 10.70 -0.37
N TRP A 10 -4.20 10.82 0.85
CA TRP A 10 -4.56 9.94 1.95
C TRP A 10 -5.98 10.20 2.43
N ASP A 11 -6.63 9.14 2.88
CA ASP A 11 -7.93 9.17 3.52
C ASP A 11 -7.73 9.54 5.00
N GLU A 12 -8.21 10.71 5.38
CA GLU A 12 -8.14 11.23 6.74
C GLU A 12 -9.33 10.77 7.60
N ASP A 13 -10.21 9.94 7.06
CA ASP A 13 -11.37 9.39 7.77
C ASP A 13 -10.92 8.44 8.89
N PRO A 14 -11.14 8.79 10.17
CA PRO A 14 -10.70 7.97 11.29
C PRO A 14 -11.46 6.65 11.39
N ASP A 15 -12.66 6.53 10.81
CA ASP A 15 -13.49 5.33 10.92
C ASP A 15 -12.96 4.15 10.07
N LEU A 16 -11.98 4.42 9.20
CA LEU A 16 -11.30 3.37 8.41
C LEU A 16 -10.18 2.67 9.19
N ALA A 17 -9.69 3.27 10.29
CA ALA A 17 -8.67 2.68 11.15
C ALA A 17 -9.36 2.13 12.42
N ILE A 18 -9.36 0.81 12.58
CA ILE A 18 -10.04 0.17 13.69
C ILE A 18 -9.23 0.38 14.98
N ASP A 19 -9.94 0.78 16.05
CA ASP A 19 -9.52 0.73 17.46
C ASP A 19 -8.42 1.68 17.96
N TYR A 20 -7.87 2.59 17.14
CA TYR A 20 -6.93 3.60 17.62
C TYR A 20 -7.22 4.98 17.04
N PRO A 21 -7.10 6.08 17.83
CA PRO A 21 -7.05 7.40 17.22
C PRO A 21 -5.90 7.41 16.21
N THR A 22 -6.17 7.83 14.97
CA THR A 22 -5.19 7.82 13.87
C THR A 22 -3.86 8.42 14.33
N ASN A 23 -2.79 7.61 14.37
CA ASN A 23 -1.45 8.09 14.76
C ASN A 23 -0.73 8.74 13.57
N PHE A 24 -1.46 9.42 12.70
CA PHE A 24 -0.94 10.03 11.50
C PHE A 24 -0.98 11.55 11.59
N ASP A 25 0.14 12.18 11.19
CA ASP A 25 0.18 13.58 10.83
C ASP A 25 0.04 13.69 9.31
N PHE A 26 -1.08 14.25 8.86
CA PHE A 26 -1.32 14.54 7.45
C PHE A 26 -0.82 15.96 7.11
N SER A 27 -0.23 16.10 5.92
CA SER A 27 0.30 17.38 5.44
C SER A 27 0.25 17.43 3.92
N ASN A 28 0.56 18.61 3.35
CA ASN A 28 0.51 18.85 1.91
C ASN A 28 -0.86 18.50 1.30
N LYS A 29 -1.94 19.01 1.91
CA LYS A 29 -3.34 18.75 1.48
C LYS A 29 -3.67 17.25 1.39
N GLY A 30 -3.30 16.49 2.43
CA GLY A 30 -3.53 15.05 2.48
C GLY A 30 -2.58 14.22 1.61
N GLN A 31 -1.66 14.79 0.84
CA GLN A 31 -0.76 14.01 -0.03
C GLN A 31 0.42 13.39 0.70
N LYS A 32 0.72 13.84 1.92
CA LYS A 32 1.82 13.30 2.73
C LYS A 32 1.29 12.88 4.08
N LEU A 33 1.59 11.65 4.45
CA LEU A 33 1.39 11.17 5.81
C LEU A 33 2.74 10.94 6.50
N ARG A 34 2.72 11.08 7.81
CA ARG A 34 3.80 10.67 8.68
C ARG A 34 3.20 9.96 9.88
N ARG A 35 3.72 8.78 10.21
CA ARG A 35 3.30 8.08 11.41
C ARG A 35 4.00 8.67 12.63
N ARG A 36 3.25 8.94 13.70
CA ARG A 36 3.79 9.29 15.03
C ARG A 36 4.49 8.07 15.63
N ILE A 37 5.36 8.29 16.62
CA ILE A 37 6.08 7.19 17.26
C ILE A 37 5.08 6.36 18.07
N GLY A 38 5.01 5.05 17.81
CA GLY A 38 4.17 4.07 18.51
C GLY A 38 4.88 2.71 18.63
N GLU A 39 4.18 1.67 19.06
CA GLU A 39 4.76 0.30 19.16
C GLU A 39 4.39 -0.60 17.98
N ASP A 40 3.29 -0.31 17.27
CA ASP A 40 2.73 -1.19 16.25
C ASP A 40 3.02 -0.77 14.81
N ILE A 41 2.42 -1.44 13.82
CA ILE A 41 2.27 -0.96 12.44
C ILE A 41 0.81 -0.55 12.24
N GLU A 42 0.55 0.43 11.38
CA GLU A 42 -0.83 0.89 11.12
C GLU A 42 -1.12 0.94 9.61
N PRO A 43 -2.34 0.58 9.18
CA PRO A 43 -2.76 0.78 7.82
C PRO A 43 -3.05 2.26 7.53
N ALA A 44 -2.79 2.68 6.30
CA ALA A 44 -3.34 3.93 5.77
C ALA A 44 -3.89 3.72 4.36
N PHE A 45 -4.98 4.42 4.04
CA PHE A 45 -5.73 4.25 2.80
C PHE A 45 -5.65 5.51 1.95
N GLY A 46 -5.57 5.36 0.64
CA GLY A 46 -5.63 6.48 -0.30
C GLY A 46 -7.02 6.65 -0.91
N LYS A 47 -7.27 7.85 -1.43
CA LYS A 47 -8.33 8.20 -2.37
C LYS A 47 -7.71 8.66 -3.69
N PRO A 48 -8.42 8.57 -4.83
CA PRO A 48 -9.78 8.03 -4.98
C PRO A 48 -9.84 6.49 -4.93
N VAL A 49 -11.07 5.98 -4.79
CA VAL A 49 -11.37 4.57 -5.12
C VAL A 49 -11.45 4.45 -6.64
N MET A 50 -10.60 3.59 -7.19
CA MET A 50 -10.53 3.24 -8.60
C MET A 50 -11.54 2.14 -8.89
N ARG A 51 -12.53 2.40 -9.75
CA ARG A 51 -13.58 1.42 -10.11
C ARG A 51 -13.60 1.03 -11.58
N THR A 52 -13.06 1.90 -12.45
CA THR A 52 -13.07 1.75 -13.91
C THR A 52 -11.87 2.44 -14.52
N GLY A 53 -11.43 2.01 -15.70
CA GLY A 53 -10.35 2.66 -16.44
C GLY A 53 -8.95 2.43 -15.87
N GLN A 54 -8.01 3.20 -16.41
CA GLN A 54 -6.60 3.13 -16.06
C GLN A 54 -6.20 4.26 -15.11
N HIS A 55 -5.45 3.90 -14.07
CA HIS A 55 -4.98 4.82 -13.03
C HIS A 55 -3.49 4.62 -12.82
N THR A 56 -2.79 5.71 -12.52
CA THR A 56 -1.39 5.65 -12.11
C THR A 56 -1.17 6.48 -10.87
N PHE A 57 -0.65 5.84 -9.83
CA PHE A 57 -0.25 6.54 -8.61
C PHE A 57 1.14 6.09 -8.14
N SER A 58 1.72 6.84 -7.23
CA SER A 58 3.07 6.64 -6.74
C SER A 58 3.16 6.93 -5.26
N PHE A 59 3.86 6.06 -4.54
CA PHE A 59 4.32 6.30 -3.19
C PHE A 59 5.77 6.76 -3.22
N GLN A 60 6.07 7.87 -2.55
CA GLN A 60 7.45 8.31 -2.30
C GLN A 60 7.78 8.11 -0.83
N ILE A 61 8.84 7.34 -0.56
CA ILE A 61 9.31 7.10 0.81
C ILE A 61 10.17 8.30 1.23
N ASN A 62 9.58 9.25 1.95
CA ASN A 62 10.28 10.45 2.39
C ASN A 62 11.18 10.18 3.60
N GLN A 63 10.68 9.36 4.52
CA GLN A 63 11.37 8.98 5.74
C GLN A 63 11.14 7.49 5.99
N CYS A 64 12.22 6.80 6.33
CA CYS A 64 12.20 5.43 6.81
C CYS A 64 13.22 5.33 7.96
N TRP A 65 12.79 4.91 9.16
CA TRP A 65 13.72 4.65 10.27
C TRP A 65 14.76 3.64 9.76
N ASP A 66 16.05 3.96 9.96
CA ASP A 66 17.24 3.14 9.64
C ASP A 66 17.38 2.65 8.19
N ASN A 67 16.47 3.13 7.34
CA ASN A 67 16.39 2.87 5.92
C ASN A 67 16.08 1.41 5.55
N ARG A 68 15.63 0.56 6.50
CA ARG A 68 15.40 -0.87 6.25
C ARG A 68 14.04 -1.20 5.63
N ALA A 69 13.01 -0.40 5.92
CA ALA A 69 11.64 -0.63 5.49
C ALA A 69 11.09 -2.02 5.87
N ASP A 70 11.46 -2.50 7.06
CA ASP A 70 10.99 -3.76 7.66
C ASP A 70 9.52 -3.69 8.12
N SER A 71 8.98 -2.49 8.23
CA SER A 71 7.60 -2.26 8.68
C SER A 71 6.76 -1.57 7.60
N LEU A 72 7.20 -1.66 6.34
CA LEU A 72 6.59 -0.95 5.22
C LEU A 72 6.09 -1.93 4.15
N VAL A 73 4.79 -1.88 3.90
CA VAL A 73 4.14 -2.52 2.75
C VAL A 73 3.44 -1.45 1.94
N LEU A 74 3.61 -1.47 0.63
CA LEU A 74 2.99 -0.51 -0.28
C LEU A 74 2.15 -1.27 -1.30
N GLY A 75 0.90 -0.87 -1.52
CA GLY A 75 0.00 -1.66 -2.34
C GLY A 75 -1.34 -1.02 -2.68
N VAL A 76 -2.27 -1.92 -3.03
CA VAL A 76 -3.70 -1.65 -3.23
C VAL A 76 -4.51 -2.60 -2.35
N CYS A 77 -5.70 -2.19 -1.96
CA CYS A 77 -6.67 -3.05 -1.31
C CYS A 77 -8.04 -2.95 -1.96
N ASP A 78 -8.86 -3.98 -1.75
CA ASP A 78 -10.30 -3.92 -1.99
C ASP A 78 -10.89 -2.72 -1.23
N ALA A 79 -11.55 -1.83 -1.97
CA ALA A 79 -12.12 -0.60 -1.45
C ALA A 79 -13.49 -0.78 -0.81
N ASP A 80 -14.17 -1.90 -1.06
CA ASP A 80 -15.50 -2.22 -0.52
C ASP A 80 -15.39 -3.00 0.81
N LYS A 81 -14.16 -3.29 1.25
CA LYS A 81 -13.88 -3.79 2.59
C LYS A 81 -13.66 -2.62 3.53
N GLU A 82 -14.65 -2.37 4.38
CA GLU A 82 -14.62 -1.30 5.41
C GLU A 82 -13.57 -1.56 6.51
N LYS A 83 -13.06 -2.80 6.62
CA LYS A 83 -12.25 -3.23 7.75
C LYS A 83 -11.10 -4.11 7.26
N LEU A 84 -9.89 -3.55 7.19
CA LEU A 84 -8.67 -4.35 7.18
C LEU A 84 -8.21 -4.50 8.63
N TYR A 85 -8.53 -5.62 9.27
CA TYR A 85 -7.96 -5.97 10.58
C TYR A 85 -6.50 -6.38 10.39
N ILE A 86 -5.58 -5.59 10.94
CA ILE A 86 -4.15 -5.86 10.80
C ILE A 86 -3.44 -5.73 12.14
N GLY A 87 -3.69 -6.68 13.03
CA GLY A 87 -2.63 -7.16 13.91
C GLY A 87 -1.78 -8.18 13.13
N TRP A 88 -0.46 -8.21 13.34
CA TRP A 88 0.41 -9.28 12.80
C TRP A 88 -0.09 -10.70 13.13
N LYS A 89 -0.94 -10.85 14.15
CA LYS A 89 -1.59 -12.11 14.57
C LYS A 89 -3.02 -12.29 14.06
N GLU A 90 -3.67 -11.27 13.52
CA GLU A 90 -5.12 -11.25 13.29
C GLU A 90 -5.51 -10.85 11.86
N ALA A 91 -4.54 -10.43 11.03
CA ALA A 91 -4.64 -10.42 9.55
C ALA A 91 -4.71 -11.83 8.94
N MET A 92 -5.28 -12.80 9.69
CA MET A 92 -5.16 -14.25 9.50
C MET A 92 -6.42 -14.90 8.91
N ASP A 93 -7.46 -14.13 8.59
CA ASP A 93 -8.69 -14.65 8.00
C ASP A 93 -8.79 -14.27 6.51
N PRO A 94 -8.68 -15.25 5.59
CA PRO A 94 -8.87 -15.06 4.16
C PRO A 94 -10.19 -14.43 3.73
N ALA A 95 -11.22 -14.47 4.57
CA ALA A 95 -12.52 -13.90 4.28
C ALA A 95 -12.56 -12.36 4.42
N ASN A 96 -11.58 -11.75 5.11
CA ASN A 96 -11.74 -10.41 5.69
C ASN A 96 -10.84 -9.30 5.14
N GLY A 97 -9.95 -9.56 4.16
CA GLY A 97 -9.21 -8.47 3.53
C GLY A 97 -8.34 -8.91 2.36
N VAL A 98 -8.59 -8.37 1.18
CA VAL A 98 -7.77 -8.63 0.00
C VAL A 98 -6.96 -7.38 -0.31
N ALA A 99 -5.73 -7.36 0.20
CA ALA A 99 -4.74 -6.34 -0.12
C ALA A 99 -3.51 -7.02 -0.75
N TRP A 100 -2.95 -6.35 -1.74
CA TRP A 100 -1.80 -6.80 -2.52
C TRP A 100 -0.78 -5.69 -2.57
N GLY A 101 0.47 -6.01 -2.29
CA GLY A 101 1.52 -5.01 -2.30
C GLY A 101 2.92 -5.60 -2.27
N ILE A 102 3.91 -4.72 -2.27
CA ILE A 102 5.30 -5.06 -2.08
C ILE A 102 5.67 -4.92 -0.61
N TYR A 103 6.23 -5.98 -0.02
CA TYR A 103 6.92 -5.86 1.26
C TYR A 103 8.31 -5.30 1.00
N CYS A 104 8.54 -4.06 1.45
CA CYS A 104 9.65 -3.25 0.96
C CYS A 104 11.04 -3.82 1.32
N ILE A 105 11.21 -4.39 2.51
CA ILE A 105 12.50 -4.97 2.94
C ILE A 105 12.94 -6.17 2.10
N SER A 106 12.02 -7.01 1.64
CA SER A 106 12.34 -8.23 0.89
C SER A 106 12.12 -8.10 -0.62
N GLY A 107 11.34 -7.10 -1.06
CA GLY A 107 10.95 -6.95 -2.47
C GLY A 107 9.95 -8.02 -2.93
N THR A 108 9.26 -8.67 -2.00
CA THR A 108 8.32 -9.77 -2.29
C THR A 108 6.87 -9.29 -2.33
N LEU A 109 6.06 -9.95 -3.15
CA LEU A 109 4.62 -9.79 -3.16
C LEU A 109 4.06 -10.24 -1.82
N LEU A 110 3.30 -9.38 -1.18
CA LEU A 110 2.51 -9.71 0.00
C LEU A 110 1.04 -9.66 -0.38
N ARG A 111 0.32 -10.72 -0.04
CA ARG A 111 -1.14 -10.78 -0.06
C ARG A 111 -1.60 -10.88 1.39
N CYS A 112 -2.47 -9.98 1.86
CA CYS A 112 -2.84 -9.95 3.28
C CYS A 112 -3.57 -11.20 3.78
N VAL A 113 -4.04 -12.06 2.87
CA VAL A 113 -4.48 -13.44 3.15
C VAL A 113 -3.38 -14.33 3.76
N ASP A 114 -2.11 -14.03 3.47
CA ASP A 114 -0.95 -14.88 3.76
C ASP A 114 -0.17 -14.44 5.01
N ILE A 115 -0.69 -13.50 5.83
CA ILE A 115 0.00 -13.03 7.05
C ILE A 115 -0.10 -14.07 8.19
N THR A 116 -0.80 -15.20 7.97
CA THR A 116 -0.87 -16.34 8.91
C THR A 116 0.48 -16.98 9.23
N GLU A 117 1.49 -16.77 8.39
CA GLU A 117 2.83 -17.22 8.69
C GLU A 117 3.58 -16.13 9.45
N LYS A 118 4.02 -16.44 10.67
CA LYS A 118 5.01 -15.68 11.47
C LYS A 118 6.30 -15.29 10.71
N ASN A 119 6.41 -15.67 9.43
CA ASN A 119 7.51 -15.49 8.51
C ASN A 119 7.09 -14.79 7.18
N ALA A 120 6.01 -14.00 7.14
CA ALA A 120 5.60 -13.23 5.94
C ALA A 120 6.75 -12.42 5.29
N ALA A 121 7.83 -12.19 6.03
CA ALA A 121 9.10 -11.66 5.57
C ALA A 121 9.92 -12.51 4.57
N GLY A 122 9.43 -13.68 4.11
CA GLY A 122 10.19 -14.53 3.18
C GLY A 122 9.42 -15.45 2.24
N HIS A 123 8.08 -15.49 2.29
CA HIS A 123 7.28 -16.46 1.53
C HIS A 123 6.53 -15.89 0.32
N GLY A 124 6.65 -14.58 0.07
CA GLY A 124 6.07 -13.96 -1.11
C GLY A 124 6.88 -14.20 -2.38
N LYS A 125 6.20 -14.26 -3.54
CA LYS A 125 6.88 -14.26 -4.85
C LYS A 125 7.78 -13.03 -4.95
N PRO A 126 9.10 -13.16 -5.24
CA PRO A 126 9.94 -12.01 -5.51
C PRO A 126 9.36 -11.21 -6.68
N LEU A 127 9.08 -9.93 -6.46
CA LEU A 127 8.58 -9.06 -7.52
C LEU A 127 9.75 -8.44 -8.30
N MET A 128 10.87 -8.15 -7.64
CA MET A 128 12.00 -7.47 -8.27
C MET A 128 13.33 -8.13 -7.95
N GLN A 129 14.32 -7.90 -8.81
CA GLN A 129 15.70 -8.29 -8.55
C GLN A 129 16.30 -7.37 -7.47
N GLY A 130 16.07 -7.71 -6.20
CA GLY A 130 16.51 -6.93 -5.05
C GLY A 130 15.37 -6.52 -4.12
N ASN A 131 15.61 -5.50 -3.32
CA ASN A 131 14.70 -5.02 -2.29
C ASN A 131 15.02 -3.56 -1.88
N LEU A 132 14.20 -2.96 -1.02
CA LEU A 132 14.44 -1.62 -0.47
C LEU A 132 15.25 -1.63 0.83
N PHE A 133 15.80 -2.78 1.26
CA PHE A 133 16.66 -2.85 2.44
C PHE A 133 17.87 -1.91 2.30
N LYS A 134 18.02 -1.01 3.28
CA LYS A 134 19.03 0.06 3.30
C LYS A 134 18.95 1.04 2.12
N ARG A 135 17.85 1.03 1.36
CA ARG A 135 17.64 1.83 0.13
C ARG A 135 16.24 2.46 0.05
N ALA A 136 15.45 2.41 1.12
CA ALA A 136 14.05 2.81 1.10
C ALA A 136 13.84 4.31 0.92
N ARG A 137 14.56 5.15 1.67
CA ARG A 137 14.43 6.61 1.63
C ARG A 137 14.77 7.16 0.25
N GLY A 138 13.85 7.95 -0.29
CA GLY A 138 13.93 8.53 -1.62
C GLY A 138 13.41 7.59 -2.72
N ALA A 139 13.14 6.32 -2.43
CA ALA A 139 12.57 5.41 -3.41
C ALA A 139 11.12 5.83 -3.76
N VAL A 140 10.78 5.61 -5.01
CA VAL A 140 9.43 5.83 -5.55
C VAL A 140 8.87 4.50 -6.00
N VAL A 141 7.71 4.10 -5.49
CA VAL A 141 7.01 2.90 -5.94
C VAL A 141 5.75 3.33 -6.69
N ARG A 142 5.70 3.07 -7.99
CA ARG A 142 4.57 3.40 -8.86
C ARG A 142 3.69 2.19 -9.07
N PHE A 143 2.39 2.42 -9.09
CA PHE A 143 1.37 1.42 -9.40
C PHE A 143 0.63 1.84 -10.66
N PHE A 144 0.41 0.87 -11.54
CA PHE A 144 -0.38 0.99 -12.76
C PHE A 144 -1.57 0.05 -12.60
N VAL A 145 -2.75 0.64 -12.42
CA VAL A 145 -3.99 -0.11 -12.18
C VAL A 145 -4.86 0.01 -13.41
N ASP A 146 -5.17 -1.12 -14.03
CA ASP A 146 -6.16 -1.22 -15.10
C ASP A 146 -7.37 -1.98 -14.55
N MET A 147 -8.41 -1.22 -14.19
CA MET A 147 -9.66 -1.80 -13.67
C MET A 147 -10.46 -2.52 -14.76
N ASP A 148 -10.26 -2.18 -16.03
CA ASP A 148 -10.99 -2.77 -17.16
C ASP A 148 -10.37 -4.12 -17.55
N GLU A 149 -9.04 -4.19 -17.62
CA GLU A 149 -8.28 -5.42 -17.88
C GLU A 149 -8.05 -6.29 -16.64
N LYS A 150 -8.43 -5.77 -15.46
CA LYS A 150 -8.24 -6.40 -14.14
C LYS A 150 -6.78 -6.74 -13.90
N LYS A 151 -5.91 -5.74 -14.04
CA LYS A 151 -4.46 -5.88 -13.91
C LYS A 151 -3.88 -4.82 -12.98
N VAL A 152 -2.93 -5.23 -12.14
CA VAL A 152 -2.12 -4.31 -11.35
C VAL A 152 -0.66 -4.63 -11.57
N GLU A 153 0.09 -3.63 -12.00
CA GLU A 153 1.54 -3.69 -12.09
C GLU A 153 2.15 -2.70 -11.11
N LEU A 154 3.36 -2.99 -10.64
CA LEU A 154 4.19 -2.03 -9.92
C LEU A 154 5.52 -1.80 -10.61
N GLN A 155 6.15 -0.68 -10.27
CA GLN A 155 7.49 -0.32 -10.67
C GLN A 155 8.18 0.37 -9.50
N VAL A 156 9.41 -0.03 -9.20
CA VAL A 156 10.24 0.65 -8.20
C VAL A 156 11.27 1.52 -8.92
N ASN A 157 11.34 2.80 -8.57
CA ASN A 157 12.16 3.81 -9.22
C ASN A 157 11.98 3.80 -10.74
N ASN A 158 12.99 3.40 -11.50
CA ASN A 158 12.94 3.29 -12.96
C ASN A 158 13.22 1.85 -13.44
N ASP A 159 13.03 0.87 -12.56
CA ASP A 159 13.20 -0.55 -12.88
C ASP A 159 12.06 -1.05 -13.80
N GLU A 160 12.09 -2.33 -14.16
CA GLU A 160 11.04 -2.94 -14.96
C GLU A 160 9.70 -2.99 -14.21
N ARG A 161 8.60 -2.96 -14.97
CA ARG A 161 7.26 -3.18 -14.42
C ARG A 161 7.05 -4.65 -14.12
N VAL A 162 6.37 -4.91 -13.01
CA VAL A 162 6.12 -6.27 -12.51
C VAL A 162 4.63 -6.42 -12.26
N ASP A 163 4.04 -7.46 -12.83
CA ASP A 163 2.65 -7.83 -12.58
C ASP A 163 2.49 -8.43 -11.16
N LEU A 164 1.47 -7.99 -10.42
CA LEU A 164 1.12 -8.56 -9.12
C LEU A 164 0.36 -9.89 -9.23
N GLU A 165 -0.04 -10.27 -10.45
CA GLU A 165 -0.73 -11.51 -10.77
C GLU A 165 -1.99 -11.72 -9.92
N ILE A 166 -2.78 -10.65 -9.76
CA ILE A 166 -4.08 -10.72 -9.12
C ILE A 166 -5.01 -11.52 -10.05
N GLU A 167 -5.57 -12.62 -9.57
CA GLU A 167 -6.45 -13.44 -10.39
C GLU A 167 -7.72 -12.67 -10.78
N ARG A 168 -8.13 -12.76 -12.04
CA ARG A 168 -9.31 -12.03 -12.56
C ARG A 168 -10.62 -12.36 -11.83
N SER A 169 -10.71 -13.56 -11.26
CA SER A 169 -11.84 -14.06 -10.46
C SER A 169 -11.94 -13.39 -9.09
N CYS A 170 -10.82 -12.95 -8.52
CA CYS A 170 -10.77 -12.29 -7.21
C CYS A 170 -10.47 -10.78 -7.29
N PHE A 171 -10.40 -10.23 -8.52
CA PHE A 171 -10.17 -8.81 -8.73
C PHE A 171 -11.36 -7.97 -8.21
N PRO A 172 -11.15 -7.05 -7.24
CA PRO A 172 -12.23 -6.29 -6.62
C PRO A 172 -12.97 -5.36 -7.58
N ALA A 173 -14.23 -5.04 -7.24
CA ALA A 173 -15.02 -4.04 -7.97
C ALA A 173 -14.53 -2.59 -7.73
N GLY A 174 -13.73 -2.38 -6.69
CA GLY A 174 -13.02 -1.14 -6.43
C GLY A 174 -11.69 -1.40 -5.76
N LEU A 175 -10.64 -0.74 -6.25
CA LEU A 175 -9.33 -0.73 -5.61
C LEU A 175 -9.04 0.65 -5.04
N ARG A 176 -8.30 0.72 -3.95
CA ARG A 176 -7.73 1.98 -3.45
C ARG A 176 -6.27 1.78 -3.06
N PRO A 177 -5.43 2.83 -3.11
CA PRO A 177 -4.09 2.77 -2.57
C PRO A 177 -4.14 2.39 -1.09
N TRP A 178 -3.16 1.60 -0.66
CA TRP A 178 -3.08 1.13 0.72
C TRP A 178 -1.62 0.91 1.11
N ILE A 179 -1.31 1.17 2.37
CA ILE A 179 0.00 0.88 2.95
C ILE A 179 -0.14 0.28 4.34
N LEU A 180 0.88 -0.49 4.75
CA LEU A 180 1.21 -0.70 6.17
C LEU A 180 2.46 0.11 6.46
N ILE A 181 2.46 0.87 7.54
CA ILE A 181 3.56 1.77 7.85
C ILE A 181 3.99 1.66 9.31
N GLY A 182 5.30 1.61 9.50
CA GLY A 182 5.95 1.52 10.80
C GLY A 182 6.29 2.87 11.43
N ASN A 183 7.14 2.81 12.45
CA ASN A 183 7.41 3.93 13.33
C ASN A 183 8.18 5.07 12.66
N ALA A 184 7.66 6.28 12.79
CA ALA A 184 8.29 7.52 12.30
C ALA A 184 8.55 7.57 10.79
N ASP A 185 7.99 6.64 10.02
CA ASP A 185 8.05 6.63 8.57
C ASP A 185 7.13 7.72 7.98
N SER A 186 7.49 8.22 6.81
CA SER A 186 6.69 9.22 6.09
C SER A 186 6.63 8.91 4.61
N ILE A 187 5.41 8.89 4.08
CA ILE A 187 5.11 8.51 2.71
C ILE A 187 4.27 9.62 2.05
N SER A 188 4.64 10.02 0.84
CA SER A 188 3.81 10.85 -0.01
C SER A 188 3.08 9.98 -1.03
N ILE A 189 1.85 10.33 -1.36
CA ILE A 189 1.09 9.77 -2.48
C ILE A 189 0.86 10.85 -3.54
N SER A 190 0.94 10.47 -4.80
CA SER A 190 0.63 11.33 -5.95
C SER A 190 0.18 10.48 -7.13
N GLY A 191 -0.52 11.06 -8.11
CA GLY A 191 -1.01 10.31 -9.25
C GLY A 191 -2.11 11.04 -10.01
N THR A 192 -2.59 10.39 -11.06
CA THR A 192 -3.73 10.81 -11.89
C THR A 192 -4.59 9.63 -12.28
#